data_AF-A0A0G1M9B3-F1
#
_entry.id   AF-A0A0G1M9B3-F1
#
_cell.length_a   1.000
_cell.length_b   1.000
_cell.length_c   1.000
_cell.angle_alpha   90.00
_cell.angle_beta   90.00
_cell.angle_gamma   90.00
#
_symmetry.space_group_name_H-M   'P 1'
#
loop_
_entity.id
_entity.type
_entity.pdbx_description
1 polymer ?
#
loop_
_entity_poly.entity_id
_entity_poly.type
_entity_poly.pdbx_seq_one_letter_code
_entity_poly.pdbx_strand_id
1 'polypeptide(L)' 'MCYNCGCGIPDDDMGHPQNITNKTFAEAARAMSQSEEEAKKNTLELLQKQEISQGSKQT' A
#
# COMPACT_ATOMS: atom_id res chain seq x y z
N MET A 1 -2.59 8.31 7.86
CA MET A 1 -2.35 6.91 8.24
C MET A 1 -3.38 5.97 7.55
N CYS A 2 -3.74 6.24 6.30
CA CYS A 2 -3.52 5.42 5.09
C CYS A 2 -3.02 3.94 5.22
N TYR A 3 -2.47 3.39 4.15
CA TYR A 3 -2.39 1.95 3.87
C TYR A 3 -1.71 1.09 4.96
N ASN A 4 -0.82 1.67 5.78
CA ASN A 4 -0.09 0.96 6.85
C ASN A 4 -0.65 1.14 8.27
N CYS A 5 -1.55 2.11 8.55
CA CYS A 5 -2.27 2.14 9.85
C CYS A 5 -3.58 1.38 9.82
N GLY A 6 -4.23 1.34 8.65
CA GLY A 6 -5.56 0.79 8.49
C GLY A 6 -6.72 1.76 8.82
N CYS A 7 -6.49 3.07 8.95
CA CYS A 7 -7.58 4.03 9.22
C CYS A 7 -8.42 4.40 7.99
N GLY A 8 -8.04 3.92 6.79
CA GLY A 8 -8.83 4.06 5.57
C GLY A 8 -8.77 5.44 4.90
N ILE A 9 -7.78 6.28 5.22
CA ILE A 9 -7.63 7.62 4.63
C ILE A 9 -6.37 7.65 3.76
N PRO A 10 -6.45 7.30 2.45
CA PRO A 10 -5.28 7.02 1.62
C PRO A 10 -4.44 8.25 1.25
N ASP A 11 -5.00 9.46 1.36
CA ASP A 11 -4.33 10.71 0.95
C ASP A 11 -3.74 11.52 2.12
N ASP A 12 -3.91 11.04 3.36
CA ASP A 12 -3.47 11.74 4.56
C ASP A 12 -2.36 10.95 5.26
N ASP A 13 -1.17 11.55 5.42
CA ASP A 13 -0.05 10.97 6.15
C ASP A 13 -0.14 11.17 7.67
N MET A 14 -1.14 11.92 8.15
CA MET A 14 -1.41 12.23 9.55
C MET A 14 -0.20 12.81 10.28
N GLY A 15 0.63 13.60 9.58
CA GLY A 15 1.82 14.26 10.13
C GLY A 15 3.06 13.36 10.23
N HIS A 16 3.00 12.14 9.68
CA HIS A 16 4.13 11.20 9.65
C HIS A 16 4.47 10.85 8.19
N PRO A 17 5.47 11.51 7.58
CA PRO A 17 5.74 11.41 6.15
C PRO A 17 6.20 10.02 5.69
N GLN A 18 6.54 9.11 6.61
CA GLN A 18 6.88 7.72 6.32
C GLN A 18 5.66 6.83 6.05
N ASN A 19 4.44 7.34 6.25
CA ASN A 19 3.23 6.57 6.05
C ASN A 19 2.93 6.34 4.57
N ILE A 20 2.41 5.15 4.26
CA ILE A 20 2.13 4.75 2.89
C ILE A 20 0.80 5.39 2.48
N THR A 21 0.85 6.40 1.62
CA THR A 21 -0.30 7.13 1.05
C THR A 21 -0.36 6.96 -0.48
N ASN A 22 -1.38 7.51 -1.15
CA ASN A 22 -1.39 7.64 -2.61
C ASN A 22 -0.16 8.38 -3.15
N LYS A 23 0.35 9.38 -2.41
CA LYS A 23 1.60 10.07 -2.77
C LYS A 23 2.77 9.10 -2.86
N THR A 24 2.88 8.13 -1.95
CA THR A 24 3.91 7.09 -1.98
C THR A 24 3.81 6.25 -3.26
N PHE A 25 2.59 5.83 -3.64
CA PHE A 25 2.36 5.08 -4.87
C PHE A 25 2.67 5.93 -6.12
N ALA A 26 2.30 7.20 -6.14
CA ALA A 26 2.60 8.10 -7.26
C ALA A 26 4.11 8.32 -7.44
N GLU A 27 4.86 8.48 -6.34
CA GLU A 27 6.33 8.61 -6.38
C GLU A 27 7.01 7.33 -6.87
N ALA A 28 6.60 6.17 -6.35
CA ALA A 28 7.10 4.88 -6.80
C ALA A 28 6.73 4.59 -8.27
N ALA A 29 5.53 4.97 -8.69
CA ALA A 29 5.07 4.83 -10.07
C ALA A 29 5.95 5.64 -11.04
N ARG A 30 6.24 6.91 -10.70
CA ARG A 30 7.14 7.77 -11.50
C ARG A 30 8.53 7.19 -11.63
N ALA A 31 9.10 6.67 -10.54
CA ALA A 31 10.45 6.06 -10.56
C ALA A 31 10.54 4.83 -11.49
N MET A 32 9.41 4.15 -11.69
CA MET A 32 9.28 2.94 -12.51
C MET A 32 8.69 3.18 -13.90
N SER A 33 8.44 4.44 -14.28
CA SER A 33 7.76 4.78 -15.54
C SER A 33 6.41 4.08 -15.74
N GLN A 34 5.64 3.90 -14.66
CA GLN A 34 4.32 3.28 -14.65
C GLN A 34 3.25 4.26 -14.12
N SER A 35 1.98 3.90 -14.25
CA SER A 35 0.87 4.62 -13.63
C SER A 35 0.75 4.32 -12.12
N GLU A 36 0.10 5.21 -11.38
CA GLU A 36 -0.22 4.99 -9.96
C GLU A 36 -1.09 3.74 -9.76
N GLU A 37 -2.04 3.49 -10.67
CA GLU A 37 -2.90 2.32 -10.66
C GLU A 37 -2.10 1.01 -10.81
N GLU A 38 -1.15 0.97 -11.75
CA GLU A 38 -0.26 -0.19 -11.93
C GLU A 38 0.60 -0.44 -10.69
N ALA A 39 1.16 0.63 -10.08
CA ALA A 39 1.92 0.51 -8.86
C ALA A 39 1.08 -0.10 -7.71
N LYS A 40 -0.16 0.33 -7.55
CA LYS A 40 -1.11 -0.21 -6.56
C LYS A 40 -1.46 -1.67 -6.86
N LYS A 41 -1.76 -2.00 -8.12
CA LYS A 41 -2.09 -3.36 -8.56
C LYS A 41 -0.92 -4.32 -8.30
N ASN A 42 0.28 -3.97 -8.74
CA ASN A 42 1.50 -4.76 -8.54
C ASN A 42 1.79 -4.98 -7.05
N THR A 43 1.57 -3.95 -6.22
CA THR A 43 1.71 -4.05 -4.76
C THR A 43 0.70 -5.04 -4.18
N LEU A 44 -0.58 -4.93 -4.54
CA LEU A 44 -1.63 -5.84 -4.06
C LEU A 44 -1.34 -7.30 -4.44
N GLU A 45 -0.96 -7.54 -5.70
CA GLU A 45 -0.61 -8.89 -6.19
C GLU A 45 0.57 -9.48 -5.41
N LEU A 46 1.60 -8.68 -5.11
CA LEU A 46 2.74 -9.15 -4.30
C LEU A 46 2.31 -9.48 -2.86
N LEU A 47 1.53 -8.61 -2.22
CA LEU A 47 1.05 -8.82 -0.85
C LEU A 47 0.19 -10.10 -0.74
N GLN A 48 -0.63 -10.38 -1.75
CA GLN A 48 -1.42 -11.61 -1.84
C GLN A 48 -0.52 -12.85 -2.01
N LYS A 49 0.51 -12.75 -2.88
CA LYS A 49 1.48 -13.85 -3.10
C LYS A 49 2.36 -14.14 -1.88
N GLN A 50 2.65 -13.12 -1.09
CA GLN A 50 3.45 -13.27 0.12
C GLN A 50 2.73 -14.01 1.25
N GLU A 51 1.48 -14.45 1.02
CA GLU A 51 0.62 -15.05 2.03
C GLU A 51 0.80 -14.31 3.36
N ILE A 52 0.58 -12.98 3.40
CA ILE A 52 0.49 -12.30 4.68
C ILE A 52 -0.60 -13.05 5.42
N SER A 53 -0.18 -13.91 6.33
CA SER A 53 -0.99 -15.00 6.84
C SER A 53 -2.18 -14.35 7.52
N GLN A 54 -3.30 -14.28 6.79
CA GLN A 54 -4.60 -14.08 7.37
C GLN A 54 -4.70 -15.24 8.34
N GLY A 55 -4.54 -14.92 9.63
CA GLY A 55 -4.24 -15.90 10.67
C GLY A 55 -5.04 -17.17 10.47
N SER A 56 -4.33 -18.29 10.57
CA SER A 56 -4.91 -19.59 10.82
C SER A 56 -6.06 -19.39 11.81
N LYS A 57 -7.31 -19.45 11.34
CA LYS A 57 -8.39 -19.82 12.25
C LYS A 57 -8.14 -21.28 12.57
N GLN A 58 -7.32 -21.49 13.60
CA GLN A 58 -7.34 -22.73 14.37
C GLN A 58 -8.74 -22.87 14.96
N THR A 59 -9.32 -24.04 14.67
CA THR A 59 -10.52 -24.70 15.25
C THR A 59 -11.87 -24.03 15.05
#